data_AF-A0A511ZEW1-F1
#
_entry.id   AF-A0A511ZEW1-F1
#
_cell.length_a   1.000
_cell.length_b   1.000
_cell.length_c   1.000
_cell.angle_alpha   90.00
_cell.angle_beta   90.00
_cell.angle_gamma   90.00
#
_symmetry.space_group_name_H-M   'P 1'
#
loop_
_entity.id
_entity.type
_entity.pdbx_description
1 polymer ?
#
loop_
_entity_poly.entity_id
_entity_poly.type
_entity_poly.pdbx_seq_one_letter_code
_entity_poly.pdbx_strand_id
1 'polypeptide(L)' 'MQLYDKPMRAYLHNDLAAFESEENDKHLIYFFEKGYVTVLGEFDSDKHAGGKACIIFNQDDVISVGKGMLRFIDVKS' A
#
# COMPACT_ATOMS: atom_id res chain seq x y z
N MET A 1 -3.23 2.49 -14.20
CA MET A 1 -3.15 1.28 -13.35
C MET A 1 -2.35 0.22 -14.07
N GLN A 2 -1.34 -0.33 -13.42
CA GLN A 2 -0.44 -1.36 -13.95
C GLN A 2 -0.33 -2.47 -12.91
N LEU A 3 -0.78 -3.68 -13.25
CA LEU A 3 -0.53 -4.89 -12.47
C LEU A 3 0.82 -5.49 -12.88
N TYR A 4 1.53 -6.08 -11.94
CA TYR A 4 2.80 -6.73 -12.21
C TYR A 4 2.56 -8.18 -12.64
N ASP A 5 3.30 -8.64 -13.65
CA ASP A 5 3.23 -10.04 -14.12
C ASP A 5 3.62 -11.04 -13.02
N LYS A 6 4.52 -10.61 -12.12
CA LYS A 6 4.89 -11.33 -10.91
C LYS A 6 4.72 -10.39 -9.70
N PRO A 7 4.05 -10.83 -8.63
CA PRO A 7 3.97 -10.06 -7.41
C PRO A 7 5.36 -9.74 -6.86
N MET A 8 5.57 -8.49 -6.45
CA MET A 8 6.84 -8.05 -5.88
C MET A 8 6.76 -8.09 -4.36
N ARG A 9 7.89 -8.29 -3.68
CA ARG A 9 7.94 -8.21 -2.22
C ARG A 9 8.41 -6.83 -1.79
N ALA A 10 7.70 -6.22 -0.85
CA ALA A 10 8.09 -4.96 -0.24
C ALA A 10 7.94 -5.02 1.27
N TYR A 11 8.66 -4.15 1.96
CA TYR A 11 8.48 -3.94 3.39
C TYR A 11 7.65 -2.66 3.61
N LEU A 12 6.51 -2.81 4.26
CA LEU A 12 5.69 -1.70 4.73
C LEU A 12 6.35 -1.14 5.99
N HIS A 13 6.96 0.04 5.87
CA HIS A 13 7.83 0.61 6.92
C HIS A 13 7.14 1.66 7.80
N ASN A 14 5.91 2.06 7.46
CA ASN A 14 5.10 2.95 8.27
C ASN A 14 3.90 2.20 8.84
N ASP A 15 3.58 2.48 10.11
CA ASP A 15 2.31 2.07 10.69
C ASP A 15 1.22 2.90 9.99
N LEU A 16 0.24 2.25 9.37
CA LEU A 16 -0.92 2.95 8.85
C LEU A 16 -1.90 3.18 9.99
N ALA A 17 -2.08 4.44 10.37
CA ALA A 17 -3.20 4.89 11.17
C ALA A 17 -4.04 5.82 10.30
N ALA A 18 -5.18 5.33 9.82
CA ALA A 18 -6.22 6.17 9.24
C ALA A 18 -7.21 6.50 10.36
N PHE A 19 -7.36 7.77 10.72
CA PHE A 19 -8.32 8.22 11.71
C PHE A 19 -9.65 8.56 11.03
N GLU A 20 -10.76 8.19 11.68
CA GLU A 20 -12.07 8.75 11.36
C GLU A 20 -12.07 10.25 11.70
N SER A 21 -12.46 11.09 10.74
CA SER A 21 -13.02 12.40 11.02
C SER A 21 -14.41 12.45 10.38
N GLU A 22 -15.33 13.21 10.97
CA GLU A 22 -16.69 13.39 10.43
C GLU A 22 -16.71 13.97 9.01
N GLU A 23 -15.58 14.46 8.49
CA GLU A 23 -15.41 14.91 7.10
C GLU A 23 -15.09 13.77 6.10
N ASN A 24 -14.80 12.55 6.56
CA ASN A 24 -14.26 11.48 5.73
C ASN A 24 -15.16 10.22 5.70
N ASP A 25 -16.42 10.39 5.29
CA ASP A 25 -17.32 9.38 4.69
C ASP A 25 -17.13 7.89 5.11
N LYS A 26 -16.99 7.61 6.42
CA LYS A 26 -16.94 6.24 6.99
C LYS A 26 -15.82 5.34 6.43
N HIS A 27 -14.61 5.86 6.25
CA HIS A 27 -13.48 5.03 5.86
C HIS A 27 -12.95 4.17 7.03
N LEU A 28 -13.03 2.85 6.86
CA LEU A 28 -12.63 1.78 7.80
C LEU A 28 -11.17 1.93 8.28
N ILE A 29 -10.98 1.80 9.60
CA ILE A 29 -9.66 1.75 10.26
C ILE A 29 -9.02 0.40 9.97
N TYR A 30 -7.88 0.39 9.30
CA TYR A 30 -7.02 -0.77 9.23
C TYR A 30 -5.74 -0.51 10.02
N PHE A 31 -5.49 -1.31 11.05
CA PHE A 31 -4.20 -1.33 11.74
C PHE A 31 -3.28 -2.29 10.99
N PHE A 32 -2.43 -1.75 10.13
CA PHE A 32 -1.39 -2.54 9.47
C PHE A 32 -0.09 -2.44 10.25
N GLU A 33 0.31 -3.56 10.86
CA GLU A 33 1.65 -3.69 11.44
C GLU A 33 2.71 -3.62 10.33
N LYS A 34 3.83 -2.96 10.61
CA LYS A 34 5.00 -2.97 9.73
C LYS A 34 5.41 -4.41 9.44
N GLY A 35 5.68 -4.72 8.18
CA GLY A 35 5.99 -6.08 7.80
C GLY A 35 6.21 -6.26 6.30
N TYR A 36 6.49 -7.50 5.93
CA TYR A 36 6.64 -7.88 4.53
C TYR A 36 5.27 -8.08 3.88
N VAL A 37 5.04 -7.33 2.81
CA VAL A 37 3.81 -7.37 2.02
C VAL A 37 4.12 -7.76 0.58
N THR A 38 3.11 -8.28 -0.10
CA THR A 38 3.20 -8.61 -1.53
C THR A 38 2.53 -7.49 -2.33
N VAL A 39 3.28 -6.83 -3.21
CA VAL A 39 2.80 -5.79 -4.11
C VAL A 39 2.32 -6.41 -5.41
N LEU A 40 1.07 -6.16 -5.77
CA LEU A 40 0.40 -6.71 -6.95
C LEU A 40 0.45 -5.76 -8.16
N GLY A 41 0.62 -4.47 -7.91
CA GLY A 41 0.66 -3.45 -8.95
C GLY A 41 0.66 -2.03 -8.40
N GLU A 42 0.62 -1.05 -9.30
CA GLU A 42 0.57 0.38 -8.97
C GLU A 42 -0.43 1.16 -9.83
N PHE A 43 -0.89 2.29 -9.34
CA PHE A 43 -1.75 3.21 -10.06
C PHE A 43 -1.47 4.66 -9.65
N ASP A 44 -1.75 5.58 -10.56
CA ASP A 44 -1.65 7.01 -10.26
C ASP A 44 -2.80 7.43 -9.35
N SER A 45 -2.50 8.24 -8.35
CA SER A 45 -3.47 8.69 -7.35
C SER A 45 -3.09 10.06 -6.81
N ASP A 46 -3.96 11.04 -7.05
CA ASP A 46 -3.84 12.39 -6.52
C ASP A 46 -4.03 12.45 -5.00
N LYS A 47 -4.66 11.42 -4.41
CA LYS A 47 -4.91 11.32 -2.97
C LYS A 47 -3.69 10.86 -2.16
N HIS A 48 -2.65 10.33 -2.80
CA HIS A 48 -1.48 9.82 -2.11
C HIS A 48 -0.28 10.73 -2.36
N ALA A 49 0.44 11.09 -1.29
CA ALA A 49 1.66 11.87 -1.39
C ALA A 49 2.66 11.17 -2.33
N GLY A 50 3.05 11.85 -3.41
CA GLY A 50 3.90 11.29 -4.47
C GLY A 50 3.16 10.82 -5.72
N GLY A 51 1.84 11.01 -5.81
CA GLY A 51 1.05 10.81 -7.04
C GLY A 51 0.87 9.35 -7.45
N LYS A 52 1.40 8.40 -6.68
CA LYS A 52 1.34 6.96 -6.96
C LYS A 52 0.99 6.14 -5.73
N ALA A 53 0.12 5.16 -5.93
CA ALA A 53 -0.28 4.17 -4.95
C ALA A 53 0.03 2.76 -5.45
N CYS A 54 0.22 1.84 -4.52
CA CYS A 54 0.49 0.44 -4.76
C CYS A 54 -0.63 -0.42 -4.18
N ILE A 55 -1.05 -1.44 -4.92
CA ILE A 55 -1.96 -2.47 -4.43
C ILE A 55 -1.12 -3.52 -3.73
N ILE A 56 -1.39 -3.76 -2.47
CA ILE A 56 -0.67 -4.76 -1.66
C ILE A 56 -1.62 -5.81 -1.11
N PHE A 57 -1.09 -7.02 -0.94
CA PHE A 57 -1.70 -8.12 -0.23
C PHE A 57 -0.93 -8.36 1.07
N ASN A 58 -1.62 -8.24 2.20
CA ASN A 58 -1.06 -8.43 3.53
C ASN A 58 -1.60 -9.71 4.18
N GLN A 59 -1.45 -10.86 3.49
CA GLN A 59 -1.82 -12.22 3.93
C GLN A 59 -3.32 -12.49 4.13
N ASP A 60 -4.10 -11.50 4.56
CA ASP A 60 -5.55 -11.59 4.77
C ASP A 60 -6.32 -10.69 3.81
N ASP A 61 -5.83 -9.47 3.55
CA ASP A 61 -6.55 -8.45 2.78
C ASP A 61 -5.74 -7.82 1.64
N VAL A 62 -6.47 -7.30 0.65
CA VAL A 62 -5.93 -6.48 -0.45
C VAL A 62 -6.29 -5.02 -0.23
N ILE A 63 -5.28 -4.15 -0.14
CA ILE A 63 -5.45 -2.71 0.09
C ILE A 63 -4.59 -1.88 -0.86
N SER A 64 -4.86 -0.58 -0.92
CA SER A 64 -3.99 0.39 -1.58
C SER A 64 -3.22 1.24 -0.56
N VAL A 65 -1.91 1.38 -0.75
CA VAL A 65 -1.06 2.26 0.06
C VAL A 65 -0.28 3.21 -0.82
N GLY A 66 0.13 4.37 -0.28
CA GLY A 66 1.01 5.28 -1.01
C GLY A 66 2.35 4.60 -1.30
N LYS A 67 2.90 4.76 -2.51
CA LYS A 67 4.15 4.08 -2.91
C LYS A 67 5.32 4.39 -1.96
N GLY A 68 5.36 5.60 -1.40
CA GLY A 68 6.37 6.01 -0.42
C GLY A 68 6.33 5.24 0.92
N MET A 69 5.25 4.51 1.22
CA MET A 69 5.13 3.67 2.42
C MET A 69 5.81 2.31 2.25
N LEU A 70 6.25 1.96 1.04
CA LEU A 70 6.85 0.68 0.72
C LEU A 70 8.35 0.84 0.47
N ARG A 71 9.14 -0.07 1.05
CA ARG A 71 10.51 -0.33 0.61
C ARG A 71 10.52 -1.60 -0.21
N PHE A 72 10.60 -1.46 -1.53
CA PHE A 72 10.77 -2.59 -2.43
C PHE A 72 12.10 -3.27 -2.12
N ILE A 73 12.05 -4.58 -1.92
CA ILE A 73 13.25 -5.37 -1.66
C ILE A 73 13.61 -5.98 -2.99
N ASP A 74 14.72 -5.51 -3.55
CA ASP A 74 15.14 -5.78 -4.90
C ASP A 74 15.10 -7.27 -5.23
N VAL A 75 14.33 -7.59 -6.26
CA VAL A 75 14.47 -8.81 -7.06
C VAL A 75 15.72 -8.55 -7.89
N LYS A 76 16.89 -8.96 -7.40
CA LYS A 76 18.11 -8.99 -8.22
C LYS A 76 17.76 -9.68 -9.55
N SER A 77 17.85 -8.91 -10.65
CA SER A 77 17.89 -9.44 -12.01
C SER A 77 19.14 -10.28 -12.22
#